data_AF-A0A7J8K1V5-F1
#
_entry.id   AF-A0A7J8K1V5-F1
#
_cell.length_a   1.000
_cell.length_b   1.000
_cell.length_c   1.000
_cell.angle_alpha   90.00
_cell.angle_beta   90.00
_cell.angle_gamma   90.00
#
_symmetry.space_group_name_H-M   'P 1'
#
loop_
_entity.id
_entity.type
_entity.pdbx_description
1 polymer ?
#
loop_
_entity_poly.entity_id
_entity_poly.type
_entity_poly.pdbx_seq_one_letter_code
_entity_poly.pdbx_strand_id
1 'polypeptide(L)'
;MECGSGTQQREVICVRKNADTFEVLDPYECSFLERPPSQQPCHLKPCGAKWFNTEWSVCSKSCQGGFRVREVRCLSDDMTLSNLCDPQLKPEEKESCNPQDCVPEVDESCKDRYYNCNVVVQARLCVYNYYKTACCASCTRVANRHLGFLGSR
;
A
#
# COMPACT_ATOMS: atom_id res chain seq x y z
N MET A 1 -10.09 -11.46 20.86
CA MET A 1 -10.96 -10.98 21.97
C MET A 1 -11.61 -9.71 21.48
N GLU A 2 -12.93 -9.65 21.48
CA GLU A 2 -13.67 -8.46 21.06
C GLU A 2 -13.59 -7.39 22.15
N CYS A 3 -13.58 -6.12 21.76
CA CYS A 3 -13.40 -4.99 22.64
C CYS A 3 -14.06 -3.74 22.03
N GLY A 4 -14.29 -2.72 22.86
CA GLY A 4 -14.92 -1.48 22.42
C GLY A 4 -16.45 -1.56 22.31
N SER A 5 -17.03 -0.60 21.59
CA SER A 5 -18.48 -0.50 21.38
C SER A 5 -18.90 -1.26 20.13
N GLY A 6 -20.01 -1.97 20.21
CA GLY A 6 -20.59 -2.71 19.09
C GLY A 6 -22.10 -2.82 19.19
N THR A 7 -22.67 -3.67 18.33
CA THR A 7 -24.10 -3.99 18.34
C THR A 7 -24.25 -5.49 18.51
N GLN A 8 -25.03 -5.91 19.50
CA GLN A 8 -25.45 -7.30 19.65
C GLN A 8 -26.86 -7.47 19.09
N GLN A 9 -27.11 -8.63 18.48
CA GLN A 9 -28.39 -8.96 17.88
C GLN A 9 -28.98 -10.21 18.53
N ARG A 10 -30.31 -10.25 18.63
CA ARG A 10 -31.10 -11.41 19.04
C ARG A 10 -32.20 -11.67 18.02
N GLU A 11 -32.55 -12.94 17.90
CA GLU A 11 -33.73 -13.31 17.12
C GLU A 11 -35.01 -12.93 17.88
N VAL A 12 -35.99 -12.40 17.14
CA VAL A 12 -37.31 -12.05 17.68
C VAL A 12 -38.33 -12.93 16.96
N ILE A 13 -38.88 -13.87 17.72
CA ILE A 13 -39.86 -14.87 17.28
C ILE A 13 -41.26 -14.55 17.83
N CYS A 14 -42.30 -14.92 17.09
CA CYS A 14 -43.69 -14.81 17.54
C CYS A 14 -44.03 -16.02 18.41
N VAL A 15 -44.54 -15.80 19.62
CA VAL A 15 -44.93 -16.88 20.55
C VAL A 15 -46.25 -16.59 21.23
N ARG A 16 -47.05 -17.63 21.47
CA ARG A 16 -48.25 -17.60 22.31
C ARG A 16 -47.95 -18.25 23.65
N LYS A 17 -48.22 -17.53 24.74
CA LYS A 17 -48.08 -18.06 26.10
C LYS A 17 -49.36 -18.80 26.49
N ASN A 18 -49.25 -20.12 26.68
CA ASN A 18 -50.25 -20.96 27.35
C ASN A 18 -49.89 -21.06 28.85
N ALA A 19 -50.65 -21.83 29.65
CA ALA A 19 -50.52 -21.85 31.13
C ALA A 19 -49.07 -21.74 31.64
N ASP A 20 -48.21 -22.70 31.27
CA ASP A 20 -46.77 -22.69 31.59
C ASP A 20 -45.86 -22.95 30.38
N THR A 21 -46.40 -22.93 29.16
CA THR A 21 -45.67 -23.24 27.93
C THR A 21 -45.74 -22.12 26.91
N PHE A 22 -44.72 -22.02 26.05
CA PHE A 22 -44.70 -21.12 24.90
C PHE A 22 -44.84 -21.92 23.61
N GLU A 23 -45.80 -21.55 22.78
CA GLU A 23 -46.00 -22.10 21.45
C GLU A 23 -45.43 -21.12 20.41
N VAL A 24 -44.53 -21.57 19.54
CA VAL A 24 -43.96 -20.74 18.47
C VAL A 24 -44.96 -20.66 17.33
N LEU A 25 -45.27 -19.44 16.91
CA LEU A 25 -46.23 -19.17 15.83
C LEU A 25 -45.52 -18.60 14.60
N ASP A 26 -46.25 -18.57 13.49
CA ASP A 26 -45.82 -17.84 12.31
C ASP A 26 -45.68 -16.33 12.62
N PRO A 27 -44.63 -15.64 12.13
CA PRO A 27 -44.44 -14.20 12.35
C PRO A 27 -45.65 -13.32 12.01
N TYR A 28 -46.49 -13.71 11.04
CA TYR A 28 -47.70 -12.96 10.66
C TYR A 28 -48.74 -12.89 11.80
N GLU A 29 -48.77 -13.88 12.69
CA GLU A 29 -49.67 -13.92 13.86
C GLU A 29 -49.36 -12.83 14.89
N CYS A 30 -48.16 -12.25 14.87
CA CYS A 30 -47.77 -11.11 15.72
C CYS A 30 -47.67 -9.80 14.93
N SER A 31 -48.06 -9.76 13.65
CA SER A 31 -47.85 -8.60 12.76
C SER A 31 -48.57 -7.32 13.21
N PHE A 32 -49.64 -7.46 13.99
CA PHE A 32 -50.39 -6.36 14.60
C PHE A 32 -49.79 -5.84 15.92
N LEU A 33 -48.73 -6.49 16.43
CA LEU A 33 -48.02 -6.09 17.64
C LEU A 33 -46.75 -5.33 17.28
N GLU A 34 -46.31 -4.45 18.18
CA GLU A 34 -45.02 -3.79 18.05
C GLU A 34 -43.90 -4.82 18.20
N ARG A 35 -43.06 -4.95 17.17
CA ARG A 35 -41.93 -5.89 17.17
C ARG A 35 -40.84 -5.39 18.13
N PRO A 36 -40.45 -6.16 19.15
CA PRO A 36 -39.36 -5.78 20.03
C PRO A 36 -38.05 -5.52 19.27
N PRO A 37 -37.17 -4.63 19.76
CA PRO A 37 -35.87 -4.43 19.15
C PRO A 37 -35.08 -5.74 19.16
N SER A 38 -34.60 -6.12 17.98
CA SER A 38 -33.70 -7.26 17.76
C SER A 38 -32.24 -6.88 17.95
N GLN A 39 -31.92 -5.59 18.06
CA GLN A 39 -30.57 -5.09 18.20
C GLN A 39 -30.47 -4.16 19.40
N GLN A 40 -29.36 -4.25 20.12
CA GLN A 40 -29.02 -3.31 21.18
C GLN A 40 -27.52 -3.03 21.18
N PRO A 41 -27.08 -1.84 21.63
CA PRO A 41 -25.66 -1.56 21.78
C PRO A 41 -25.04 -2.49 22.82
N CYS A 42 -23.77 -2.85 22.62
CA CYS A 42 -22.94 -3.52 23.61
C CYS A 42 -21.65 -2.72 23.84
N HIS A 43 -21.24 -2.63 25.11
CA HIS A 43 -20.00 -2.00 25.51
C HIS A 43 -19.12 -3.04 26.17
N LEU A 44 -18.10 -3.47 25.44
CA LEU A 44 -17.08 -4.37 25.96
C LEU A 44 -15.99 -3.56 26.67
N LYS A 45 -15.02 -4.28 27.26
CA LYS A 45 -13.83 -3.64 27.80
C LYS A 45 -13.14 -2.77 26.72
N PRO A 46 -12.44 -1.69 27.12
CA PRO A 46 -11.62 -0.90 26.20
C PRO A 46 -10.68 -1.79 25.39
N CYS A 47 -10.50 -1.43 24.12
CA CYS A 47 -9.58 -2.13 23.23
C CYS A 47 -8.12 -1.86 23.58
N GLY A 48 -7.87 -0.73 24.26
CA GLY A 48 -6.53 -0.27 24.56
C GLY A 48 -5.83 0.25 23.31
N ALA A 49 -4.58 0.67 23.47
CA ALA A 49 -3.84 1.25 22.36
C ALA A 49 -3.49 0.20 21.29
N LYS A 50 -3.66 0.57 20.01
CA LYS A 50 -3.39 -0.28 18.85
C LYS A 50 -2.51 0.44 17.84
N TRP A 51 -1.76 -0.36 17.08
CA TRP A 51 -0.99 0.13 15.94
C TRP A 51 -1.88 0.38 14.73
N PHE A 52 -1.76 1.56 14.16
CA PHE A 52 -2.37 1.95 12.90
C PHE A 52 -1.28 2.31 11.90
N ASN A 53 -1.53 2.06 10.63
CA ASN A 53 -0.60 2.40 9.56
C ASN A 53 -1.32 2.90 8.32
N THR A 54 -0.64 3.75 7.56
CA THR A 54 -1.12 4.21 6.26
C THR A 54 -0.80 3.18 5.18
N GLU A 55 -1.35 3.40 3.98
CA GLU A 55 -0.82 2.77 2.78
C GLU A 55 0.66 3.11 2.58
N TRP A 56 1.34 2.23 1.84
CA TRP A 56 2.73 2.45 1.45
C TRP A 56 2.88 3.61 0.47
N SER A 57 3.96 4.38 0.62
CA SER A 57 4.39 5.34 -0.40
C SER A 57 4.71 4.64 -1.72
N VAL A 58 4.82 5.44 -2.78
CA VAL A 58 5.48 4.99 -4.01
C VAL A 58 6.93 4.59 -3.70
N CYS A 59 7.42 3.57 -4.39
CA CYS A 59 8.81 3.11 -4.26
C CYS A 59 9.79 4.21 -4.69
N SER A 60 10.89 4.38 -3.96
CA SER A 60 11.93 5.38 -4.25
C SER A 60 12.60 5.23 -5.62
N LYS A 61 12.55 4.02 -6.18
CA LYS A 61 13.09 3.65 -7.49
C LYS A 61 12.09 2.74 -8.20
N SER A 62 12.03 2.80 -9.53
CA SER A 62 11.22 1.91 -10.35
C SER A 62 11.89 0.56 -10.63
N CYS A 63 13.20 0.43 -10.42
CA CYS A 63 14.02 -0.76 -10.64
C CYS A 63 15.33 -0.70 -9.81
N GLN A 64 16.13 -1.77 -9.84
CA GLN A 64 17.41 -1.94 -9.13
C GLN A 64 17.31 -1.81 -7.59
N GLY A 65 16.16 -2.14 -7.03
CA GLY A 65 15.93 -2.08 -5.59
C GLY A 65 15.79 -0.64 -5.08
N GLY A 66 14.62 -0.34 -4.56
CA GLY A 66 14.31 0.87 -3.81
C GLY A 66 13.70 0.55 -2.46
N PHE A 67 13.18 1.57 -1.80
CA PHE A 67 12.40 1.41 -0.58
C PHE A 67 11.11 2.21 -0.67
N ARG A 68 10.08 1.75 0.02
CA ARG A 68 8.85 2.51 0.28
C ARG A 68 8.65 2.62 1.77
N VAL A 69 7.96 3.69 2.18
CA VAL A 69 7.72 4.02 3.58
C VAL A 69 6.24 4.19 3.84
N ARG A 70 5.82 3.94 5.07
CA ARG A 70 4.46 4.26 5.54
C ARG A 70 4.54 4.84 6.95
N GLU A 71 3.51 5.58 7.34
CA GLU A 71 3.42 6.08 8.69
C GLU A 71 2.82 5.00 9.61
N VAL A 72 3.42 4.82 10.79
CA VAL A 72 2.95 3.86 11.81
C VAL A 72 2.77 4.61 13.13
N ARG A 73 1.56 4.61 13.68
CA ARG A 73 1.22 5.32 14.92
C ARG A 73 0.51 4.39 15.89
N CYS A 74 0.88 4.51 17.17
CA CYS A 74 0.14 3.87 18.25
C CYS A 74 -0.95 4.84 18.72
N LEU A 75 -2.21 4.42 18.64
CA LEU A 75 -3.36 5.24 19.00
C LEU A 75 -4.22 4.54 20.05
N SER A 76 -4.77 5.29 21.00
CA SER A 76 -5.80 4.81 21.94
C SER A 76 -7.20 4.79 21.31
N ASP A 77 -8.18 4.30 22.07
CA ASP A 77 -9.57 4.14 21.63
C ASP A 77 -10.25 5.47 21.21
N ASP A 78 -9.74 6.60 21.69
CA ASP A 78 -10.17 7.96 21.35
C ASP A 78 -9.37 8.57 20.18
N MET A 79 -8.58 7.77 19.46
CA MET A 79 -7.73 8.18 18.34
C MET A 79 -6.62 9.18 18.70
N THR A 80 -6.26 9.28 19.98
CA THR A 80 -5.11 10.10 20.41
C THR A 80 -3.82 9.30 20.42
N LEU A 81 -2.68 10.00 20.32
CA LEU A 81 -1.36 9.37 20.33
C LEU A 81 -1.09 8.68 21.67
N SER A 82 -0.64 7.43 21.59
CA SER A 82 -0.32 6.60 22.76
C SER A 82 1.04 5.93 22.60
N ASN A 83 1.60 5.46 23.71
CA ASN A 83 2.82 4.64 23.76
C ASN A 83 2.56 3.26 24.40
N LEU A 84 1.29 2.88 24.59
CA LEU A 84 0.89 1.66 25.29
C LEU A 84 0.77 0.43 24.36
N CYS A 85 1.05 0.58 23.07
CA CYS A 85 1.02 -0.53 22.13
C CYS A 85 2.21 -1.46 22.34
N ASP A 86 2.00 -2.76 22.14
CA ASP A 86 3.06 -3.75 22.18
C ASP A 86 4.09 -3.51 21.06
N PRO A 87 5.37 -3.22 21.38
CA PRO A 87 6.41 -3.01 20.37
C PRO A 87 6.65 -4.20 19.45
N GLN A 88 6.36 -5.44 19.87
CA GLN A 88 6.53 -6.64 19.04
C GLN A 88 5.49 -6.72 17.91
N LEU A 89 4.36 -6.05 18.08
CA LEU A 89 3.30 -5.98 17.07
C LEU A 89 3.41 -4.74 16.18
N LYS A 90 4.47 -3.94 16.32
CA LYS A 90 4.66 -2.72 15.53
C LYS A 90 4.84 -3.09 14.05
N PRO A 91 3.99 -2.61 13.13
CA PRO A 91 4.18 -2.82 11.70
C PRO A 91 5.46 -2.15 11.19
N GLU A 92 6.05 -2.69 10.13
CA GLU A 92 7.24 -2.11 9.50
C GLU A 92 6.93 -0.73 8.90
N GLU A 93 7.81 0.26 9.15
CA GLU A 93 7.70 1.62 8.57
C GLU A 93 8.37 1.74 7.20
N LYS A 94 9.24 0.79 6.84
CA LYS A 94 10.03 0.82 5.63
C LYS A 94 10.24 -0.60 5.11
N GLU A 95 10.01 -0.80 3.82
CA GLU A 95 10.30 -2.08 3.17
C GLU A 95 10.96 -1.91 1.79
N SER A 96 11.60 -2.98 1.32
CA SER A 96 12.26 -3.02 0.02
C SER A 96 11.23 -3.25 -1.09
N CYS A 97 11.43 -2.60 -2.23
CA CYS A 97 10.54 -2.71 -3.38
C CYS A 97 11.32 -2.65 -4.69
N ASN A 98 10.69 -3.09 -5.77
CA ASN A 98 11.23 -3.04 -7.13
C ASN A 98 12.62 -3.70 -7.29
N PRO A 99 12.79 -4.98 -6.91
CA PRO A 99 14.08 -5.68 -6.98
C PRO A 99 14.54 -5.99 -8.42
N GLN A 100 13.65 -5.87 -9.41
CA GLN A 100 13.97 -6.12 -10.81
C GLN A 100 15.07 -5.20 -11.34
N ASP A 101 15.93 -5.74 -12.20
CA ASP A 101 16.90 -4.92 -12.93
C ASP A 101 16.21 -3.89 -13.82
N CYS A 102 16.86 -2.74 -13.97
CA CYS A 102 16.43 -1.76 -14.96
C CYS A 102 16.72 -2.35 -16.34
N VAL A 103 15.66 -2.58 -17.12
CA VAL A 103 15.84 -2.80 -18.55
C VAL A 103 16.21 -1.45 -19.13
N PRO A 104 17.43 -1.26 -19.65
CA PRO A 104 17.73 -0.05 -20.38
C PRO A 104 16.72 0.04 -21.53
N GLU A 105 16.08 1.19 -21.69
CA GLU A 105 15.37 1.52 -22.92
C GLU A 105 16.44 1.63 -24.01
N VAL A 106 16.91 0.49 -24.51
CA VAL A 106 17.69 0.41 -25.73
C VAL A 106 16.67 0.69 -26.80
N ASP A 107 16.57 1.96 -27.16
CA ASP A 107 15.95 2.33 -28.39
C ASP A 107 16.68 1.57 -29.51
N GLU A 108 16.12 0.45 -29.97
CA GLU A 108 16.65 -0.35 -31.08
C GLU A 108 16.77 0.48 -32.36
N SER A 109 16.17 1.68 -32.39
CA SER A 109 16.33 2.67 -33.46
C SER A 109 17.60 3.53 -33.34
N CYS A 110 18.25 3.59 -32.17
CA CYS A 110 19.49 4.34 -31.95
C CYS A 110 20.70 3.59 -32.52
N LYS A 111 20.91 3.72 -33.84
CA LYS A 111 22.06 3.17 -34.58
C LYS A 111 22.96 4.28 -35.08
N ASP A 112 24.26 4.01 -35.16
CA ASP A 112 25.21 4.92 -35.77
C ASP A 112 25.00 4.98 -37.29
N ARG A 113 24.95 6.19 -37.84
CA ARG A 113 24.81 6.44 -39.29
C ARG A 113 26.12 6.23 -40.05
N TYR A 114 27.25 6.36 -39.36
CA TYR A 114 28.59 6.28 -39.96
C TYR A 114 29.48 5.29 -39.21
N TYR A 115 30.37 4.60 -39.92
CA TYR A 115 31.27 3.60 -39.33
C TYR A 115 32.37 4.22 -38.45
N ASN A 116 32.74 5.47 -38.71
CA ASN A 116 33.80 6.20 -38.02
C ASN A 116 33.31 6.98 -36.78
N CYS A 117 32.14 6.63 -36.24
CA CYS A 117 31.59 7.25 -35.03
C CYS A 117 32.49 7.06 -33.78
N ASN A 118 33.40 6.08 -33.80
CA ASN A 118 34.47 5.97 -32.80
C ASN A 118 35.41 7.19 -32.79
N VAL A 119 35.69 7.80 -33.96
CA VAL A 119 36.52 9.01 -34.06
C VAL A 119 35.78 10.21 -33.46
N VAL A 120 34.48 10.31 -33.68
CA VAL A 120 33.61 11.34 -33.09
C VAL A 120 33.63 11.28 -31.56
N VAL A 121 33.59 10.07 -30.99
CA VAL A 121 33.73 9.84 -29.56
C VAL A 121 35.12 10.25 -29.07
N GLN A 122 36.20 9.80 -29.74
CA GLN A 122 37.59 10.11 -29.36
C GLN A 122 37.87 11.62 -29.41
N ALA A 123 37.30 12.32 -30.40
CA ALA A 123 37.40 13.75 -30.56
C ALA A 123 36.44 14.55 -29.63
N ARG A 124 35.68 13.88 -28.76
CA ARG A 124 34.69 14.47 -27.84
C ARG A 124 33.61 15.33 -28.53
N LEU A 125 33.30 14.99 -29.79
CA LEU A 125 32.35 15.74 -30.60
C LEU A 125 30.88 15.37 -30.31
N CYS A 126 30.62 14.35 -29.49
CA CYS A 126 29.28 13.96 -29.04
C CYS A 126 28.50 15.05 -28.28
N VAL A 127 29.16 16.14 -27.88
CA VAL A 127 28.51 17.32 -27.30
C VAL A 127 27.65 18.08 -28.32
N TYR A 128 27.97 17.98 -29.62
CA TYR A 128 27.22 18.66 -30.67
C TYR A 128 26.05 17.81 -31.15
N ASN A 129 24.87 18.44 -31.30
CA ASN A 129 23.61 17.76 -31.65
C ASN A 129 23.69 16.96 -32.96
N TYR A 130 24.39 17.49 -33.96
CA TYR A 130 24.62 16.78 -35.23
C TYR A 130 25.30 15.43 -35.02
N TYR A 131 26.37 15.39 -34.23
CA TYR A 131 27.10 14.16 -33.93
C TYR A 131 26.35 13.26 -32.95
N LYS A 132 25.62 13.83 -32.00
CA LYS A 132 24.78 13.10 -31.06
C LYS A 132 23.69 12.29 -31.77
N THR A 133 23.13 12.81 -32.85
CA THR A 133 22.12 12.13 -33.67
C THR A 133 22.74 11.20 -34.72
N ALA A 134 23.80 11.63 -35.41
CA ALA A 134 24.47 10.81 -36.42
C ALA A 134 25.24 9.62 -35.83
N CYS A 135 25.74 9.72 -34.61
CA CYS A 135 26.50 8.69 -33.89
C CYS A 135 25.80 8.29 -32.58
N CYS A 136 24.49 8.03 -32.69
CA CYS A 136 23.60 7.80 -31.54
C CYS A 136 24.09 6.67 -30.62
N ALA A 137 24.39 5.48 -31.17
CA ALA A 137 24.80 4.34 -30.37
C ALA A 137 26.16 4.58 -29.69
N SER A 138 27.13 5.10 -30.45
CA SER A 138 28.48 5.39 -29.96
C SER A 138 28.48 6.47 -28.88
N CYS A 139 27.75 7.57 -29.07
CA CYS A 139 27.67 8.66 -28.11
C CYS A 139 26.87 8.29 -26.85
N THR A 140 25.79 7.52 -26.98
CA THR A 140 24.98 7.04 -25.84
C THR A 140 25.74 6.04 -24.97
N ARG A 141 26.53 5.15 -25.57
CA ARG A 141 27.40 4.21 -24.83
C ARG A 141 28.42 4.93 -23.93
N VAL A 142 28.96 6.07 -24.39
CA VAL A 142 29.91 6.88 -23.60
C VAL A 142 29.20 7.69 -22.53
N ALA A 143 28.02 8.26 -22.82
CA ALA A 143 27.21 8.96 -21.83
C ALA A 143 26.82 8.06 -20.65
N ASN A 144 26.42 6.82 -20.93
CA ASN A 144 26.08 5.83 -19.89
C ASN A 144 27.28 5.44 -19.01
N ARG A 145 28.51 5.42 -19.57
CA ARG A 145 29.74 5.20 -18.79
C ARG A 145 30.06 6.37 -17.85
N HIS A 146 29.73 7.60 -18.22
CA HIS A 146 29.93 8.77 -17.37
C HIS A 146 28.85 8.91 -16.28
N LEU A 147 27.60 8.54 -16.55
CA LEU A 147 26.55 8.48 -15.52
C LEU A 147 26.88 7.45 -14.41
N GLY A 148 27.61 6.37 -14.73
CA GLY A 148 28.09 5.40 -13.74
C GLY A 148 29.14 5.94 -12.76
N PHE A 149 29.76 7.10 -13.02
CA PHE A 149 30.81 7.69 -12.17
C PHE A 149 30.32 8.85 -11.29
N LEU A 150 29.13 9.39 -11.53
CA LEU A 150 28.55 10.49 -10.74
C LEU A 150 27.46 10.03 -9.75
N GLY A 151 27.22 8.71 -9.64
CA GLY A 151 26.24 8.08 -8.75
C GLY A 151 26.83 7.41 -7.50
N SER A 152 28.00 7.84 -7.03
CA SER A 152 28.52 7.44 -5.71
C SER A 152 29.05 8.67 -4.97
N ARG A 153 28.14 9.30 -4.25
CA ARG A 153 28.44 10.09 -3.05
C ARG A 153 27.30 9.93 -2.07
#